data_AF-A0A9X0PNJ4-F1
#
_entry.id   AF-A0A9X0PNJ4-F1
#
_cell.length_a   1.000
_cell.length_b   1.000
_cell.length_c   1.000
_cell.angle_alpha   90.00
_cell.angle_beta   90.00
_cell.angle_gamma   90.00
#
_symmetry.space_group_name_H-M   'P 1'
#
loop_
_entity.id
_entity.type
_entity.pdbx_description
1 polymer ?
#
loop_
_entity_poly.entity_id
_entity_poly.type
_entity_poly.pdbx_seq_one_letter_code
_entity_poly.pdbx_strand_id
1 'polypeptide(L)'
;MTKLTPAIYGAAPKDLGEMKLDTSEMMFWLYLPIKMPGTYSEQLPKQLDPYLEIIDRVYMDVNKTYGRQRWKDSYVYLSVKVLHVTPDAPGNRPGWHSDGFLTGDLNYIWADRNPTEFFITDRPFKVVEDHKESMQVFHRMATLALASAGDRLEHAKVNHLYRLDQTVIHRVSLNVDSGKRAFVKVSVSDKPYVQLGNSINHLLPKHPRPSLARQAERNCPQGGA
;
A
#
# COMPACT_ATOMS: atom_id res chain seq x y z
N MET A 1 -24.15 -13.43 14.69
CA MET A 1 -24.09 -11.97 14.88
C MET A 1 -22.98 -11.43 14.00
N THR A 2 -23.24 -10.40 13.20
CA THR A 2 -22.23 -9.80 12.31
C THR A 2 -21.21 -9.02 13.13
N LYS A 3 -19.91 -9.32 12.97
CA LYS A 3 -18.84 -8.63 13.67
C LYS A 3 -18.45 -7.36 12.91
N LEU A 4 -18.38 -6.24 13.63
CA LEU A 4 -18.05 -4.94 13.09
C LEU A 4 -16.68 -4.47 13.60
N THR A 5 -15.98 -3.72 12.76
CA THR A 5 -14.75 -3.03 13.13
C THR A 5 -15.00 -1.88 14.13
N PRO A 6 -13.95 -1.34 14.75
CA PRO A 6 -13.97 0.01 15.31
C PRO A 6 -14.35 1.07 14.25
N ALA A 7 -14.85 2.22 14.71
CA ALA A 7 -15.21 3.35 13.84
C ALA A 7 -13.96 4.19 13.56
N ILE A 8 -13.15 3.76 12.58
CA ILE A 8 -11.81 4.33 12.34
C ILE A 8 -11.54 4.64 10.87
N TYR A 9 -12.42 4.26 9.94
CA TYR A 9 -12.15 4.39 8.51
C TYR A 9 -12.50 5.78 7.99
N GLY A 10 -11.67 6.29 7.07
CA GLY A 10 -11.82 7.60 6.44
C GLY A 10 -10.79 8.65 6.90
N ALA A 11 -9.70 8.23 7.54
CA ALA A 11 -8.64 9.16 7.92
C ALA A 11 -7.84 9.64 6.69
N ALA A 12 -7.25 10.83 6.81
CA ALA A 12 -6.31 11.34 5.81
C ALA A 12 -4.99 10.56 5.83
N PRO A 13 -4.36 10.32 4.66
CA PRO A 13 -3.00 9.79 4.63
C PRO A 13 -2.01 10.81 5.19
N LYS A 14 -0.84 10.34 5.65
CA LYS A 14 0.25 11.24 6.04
C LYS A 14 1.17 11.49 4.86
N ASP A 15 1.21 12.73 4.35
CA ASP A 15 2.17 13.18 3.34
C ASP A 15 3.56 13.36 3.97
N LEU A 16 4.57 12.68 3.43
CA LEU A 16 5.97 12.74 3.85
C LEU A 16 6.82 13.63 2.93
N GLY A 17 6.19 14.36 2.02
CA GLY A 17 6.81 15.32 1.14
C GLY A 17 7.19 14.77 -0.23
N GLU A 18 7.65 15.69 -1.08
CA GLU A 18 8.08 15.42 -2.44
C GLU A 18 9.40 14.63 -2.46
N MET A 19 9.52 13.74 -3.43
CA MET A 19 10.70 12.99 -3.80
C MET A 19 10.62 12.65 -5.29
N LYS A 20 11.72 12.83 -6.02
CA LYS A 20 11.83 12.41 -7.42
C LYS A 20 12.69 11.16 -7.48
N LEU A 21 12.15 10.11 -8.10
CA LEU A 21 12.85 8.85 -8.31
C LEU A 21 13.22 8.73 -9.79
N ASP A 22 14.31 8.02 -10.08
CA ASP A 22 14.60 7.62 -11.45
C ASP A 22 13.64 6.49 -11.86
N THR A 23 12.77 6.80 -12.83
CA THR A 23 11.77 5.87 -13.38
C THR A 23 12.03 5.58 -14.86
N SER A 24 13.28 5.73 -15.30
CA SER A 24 13.70 5.52 -16.70
C SER A 24 13.50 4.08 -17.18
N GLU A 25 13.82 3.09 -16.35
CA GLU A 25 13.71 1.65 -16.64
C GLU A 25 12.29 1.10 -16.39
N MET A 26 11.74 0.35 -17.35
CA MET A 26 10.52 -0.44 -17.13
C MET A 26 10.82 -1.66 -16.25
N MET A 27 9.99 -1.89 -15.23
CA MET A 27 10.17 -3.03 -14.32
C MET A 27 8.88 -3.41 -13.60
N PHE A 28 8.83 -4.65 -13.11
CA PHE A 28 7.72 -5.16 -12.31
C PHE A 28 8.23 -6.02 -11.16
N TRP A 29 8.49 -5.38 -10.03
CA TRP A 29 8.76 -6.01 -8.74
C TRP A 29 7.52 -5.89 -7.87
N LEU A 30 7.01 -7.00 -7.36
CA LEU A 30 5.74 -7.04 -6.63
C LEU A 30 5.93 -7.71 -5.28
N TYR A 31 5.79 -6.93 -4.22
CA TYR A 31 5.97 -7.40 -2.84
C TYR A 31 7.27 -8.19 -2.65
N LEU A 32 8.38 -7.70 -3.22
CA LEU A 32 9.70 -8.29 -3.03
C LEU A 32 10.08 -8.13 -1.54
N PRO A 33 10.34 -9.21 -0.80
CA PRO A 33 10.87 -9.07 0.57
C PRO A 33 12.25 -8.41 0.49
N ILE A 34 12.45 -7.33 1.24
CA ILE A 34 13.73 -6.66 1.37
C ILE A 34 14.28 -6.74 2.79
N LYS A 35 13.46 -7.10 3.78
CA LYS A 35 13.89 -7.26 5.17
C LYS A 35 13.07 -8.34 5.88
N MET A 36 13.73 -9.08 6.79
CA MET A 36 13.10 -10.05 7.68
C MET A 36 12.98 -9.51 9.11
N PRO A 37 12.02 -10.01 9.92
CA PRO A 37 12.00 -9.74 11.35
C PRO A 37 13.32 -10.10 12.05
N GLY A 38 13.69 -9.34 13.07
CA GLY A 38 14.90 -9.53 13.86
C GLY A 38 16.14 -8.82 13.32
N THR A 39 16.13 -8.38 12.06
CA THR A 39 17.23 -7.59 11.46
C THR A 39 16.89 -6.10 11.46
N TYR A 40 17.88 -5.24 11.25
CA TYR A 40 17.67 -3.83 10.90
C TYR A 40 17.86 -3.58 9.42
N SER A 41 18.91 -4.17 8.85
CA SER A 41 19.33 -3.96 7.48
C SER A 41 18.46 -4.70 6.48
N GLU A 42 18.24 -4.05 5.36
CA GLU A 42 17.60 -4.56 4.17
C GLU A 42 18.62 -5.38 3.34
N GLN A 43 18.11 -6.19 2.44
CA GLN A 43 18.85 -6.97 1.47
C GLN A 43 18.23 -6.70 0.11
N LEU A 44 18.79 -5.76 -0.63
CA LEU A 44 18.21 -5.26 -1.87
C LEU A 44 19.02 -5.76 -3.08
N PRO A 45 18.37 -6.29 -4.14
CA PRO A 45 19.03 -6.50 -5.41
C PRO A 45 19.58 -5.17 -5.97
N LYS A 46 20.79 -5.17 -6.53
CA LYS A 46 21.48 -3.95 -7.01
C LYS A 46 20.67 -3.12 -7.99
N GLN A 47 19.82 -3.76 -8.80
CA GLN A 47 18.93 -3.09 -9.76
C GLN A 47 17.93 -2.16 -9.08
N LEU A 48 17.70 -2.33 -7.77
CA LEU A 48 16.77 -1.53 -6.99
C LEU A 48 17.48 -0.51 -6.10
N ASP A 49 18.81 -0.37 -6.18
CA ASP A 49 19.58 0.67 -5.47
C ASP A 49 19.02 2.09 -5.65
N PRO A 50 18.47 2.50 -6.83
CA PRO A 50 17.83 3.81 -6.99
C PRO A 50 16.64 4.07 -6.03
N TYR A 51 16.09 3.02 -5.40
CA TYR A 51 14.97 3.09 -4.47
C TYR A 51 15.41 3.05 -2.99
N LEU A 52 16.71 3.17 -2.70
CA LEU A 52 17.18 3.25 -1.31
C LEU A 52 16.65 4.49 -0.59
N GLU A 53 16.55 5.64 -1.27
CA GLU A 53 16.07 6.88 -0.64
C GLU A 53 14.64 6.76 -0.11
N ILE A 54 13.74 6.12 -0.87
CA ILE A 54 12.36 5.91 -0.41
C ILE A 54 12.31 4.94 0.77
N ILE A 55 13.15 3.90 0.77
CA ILE A 55 13.27 2.95 1.90
C ILE A 55 13.76 3.69 3.16
N ASP A 56 14.78 4.54 3.04
CA ASP A 56 15.33 5.31 4.16
C ASP A 56 14.29 6.27 4.75
N ARG A 57 13.53 6.99 3.90
CA ARG A 57 12.44 7.87 4.40
C ARG A 57 11.36 7.09 5.13
N VAL A 58 11.03 5.89 4.63
CA VAL A 58 10.07 4.99 5.30
C VAL A 58 10.62 4.52 6.64
N TYR A 59 11.87 4.06 6.71
CA TYR A 59 12.53 3.69 7.96
C TYR A 59 12.48 4.84 8.98
N MET A 60 12.82 6.05 8.55
CA MET A 60 12.83 7.23 9.43
C MET A 60 11.44 7.56 9.97
N ASP A 61 10.39 7.50 9.15
CA ASP A 61 9.01 7.73 9.60
C ASP A 61 8.53 6.63 10.57
N VAL A 62 8.84 5.36 10.26
CA VAL A 62 8.50 4.22 11.14
C VAL A 62 9.19 4.37 12.48
N ASN A 63 10.50 4.64 12.48
CA ASN A 63 11.29 4.79 13.69
C ASN A 63 10.78 5.96 14.53
N LYS A 64 10.51 7.11 13.91
CA LYS A 64 10.00 8.30 14.61
C LYS A 64 8.59 8.11 15.18
N THR A 65 7.71 7.42 14.45
CA THR A 65 6.29 7.32 14.83
C THR A 65 5.99 6.11 15.72
N TYR A 66 6.60 4.96 15.42
CA TYR A 66 6.27 3.66 16.05
C TYR A 66 7.46 3.04 16.80
N GLY A 67 8.62 3.71 16.79
CA GLY A 67 9.83 3.25 17.45
C GLY A 67 10.66 2.27 16.61
N ARG A 68 11.94 2.20 16.94
CA ARG A 68 12.94 1.36 16.26
C ARG A 68 12.56 -0.13 16.24
N GLN A 69 11.84 -0.58 17.26
CA GLN A 69 11.42 -1.98 17.39
C GLN A 69 10.38 -2.38 16.33
N ARG A 70 9.49 -1.45 15.94
CA ARG A 70 8.51 -1.70 14.87
C ARG A 70 9.21 -2.07 13.56
N TRP A 71 10.28 -1.38 13.19
CA TRP A 71 11.08 -1.73 12.02
C TRP A 71 11.76 -3.08 12.18
N LYS A 72 12.44 -3.30 13.31
CA LYS A 72 13.21 -4.52 13.59
C LYS A 72 12.34 -5.77 13.45
N ASP A 73 11.14 -5.74 14.02
CA ASP A 73 10.27 -6.91 14.15
C ASP A 73 9.36 -7.14 12.94
N SER A 74 9.38 -6.23 11.96
CA SER A 74 8.56 -6.34 10.78
C SER A 74 9.32 -6.97 9.61
N TYR A 75 8.57 -7.68 8.78
CA TYR A 75 8.90 -7.85 7.37
C TYR A 75 8.76 -6.50 6.66
N VAL A 76 9.66 -6.23 5.72
CA VAL A 76 9.55 -5.08 4.82
C VAL A 76 9.58 -5.55 3.38
N TYR A 77 8.63 -5.04 2.59
CA TYR A 77 8.46 -5.39 1.19
C TYR A 77 8.57 -4.15 0.32
N LEU A 78 9.18 -4.30 -0.84
CA LEU A 78 9.22 -3.29 -1.89
C LEU A 78 8.44 -3.78 -3.11
N SER A 79 7.53 -2.96 -3.60
CA SER A 79 6.96 -3.10 -4.94
C SER A 79 7.39 -1.91 -5.79
N VAL A 80 7.89 -2.18 -6.98
CA VAL A 80 8.22 -1.17 -8.00
C VAL A 80 7.57 -1.60 -9.30
N LYS A 81 6.64 -0.79 -9.79
CA LYS A 81 5.98 -1.02 -11.07
C LYS A 81 6.22 0.20 -11.95
N VAL A 82 7.06 0.05 -12.96
CA VAL A 82 7.22 1.04 -14.03
C VAL A 82 6.67 0.41 -15.30
N LEU A 83 5.45 0.77 -15.65
CA LEU A 83 4.66 0.14 -16.70
C LEU A 83 4.07 1.17 -17.64
N HIS A 84 3.71 0.74 -18.85
CA HIS A 84 2.74 1.49 -19.65
C HIS A 84 1.34 1.20 -19.10
N VAL A 85 0.59 2.25 -18.75
CA VAL A 85 -0.79 2.14 -18.25
C VAL A 85 -1.76 2.76 -19.24
N THR A 86 -3.00 2.30 -19.21
CA THR A 86 -4.14 2.84 -19.97
C THR A 86 -5.36 2.91 -19.04
N PRO A 87 -6.46 3.57 -19.44
CA PRO A 87 -7.73 3.51 -18.70
C PRO A 87 -8.20 2.08 -18.38
N ASP A 88 -8.05 1.14 -19.33
CA ASP A 88 -8.46 -0.27 -19.16
C ASP A 88 -7.46 -1.08 -18.31
N ALA A 89 -6.20 -0.64 -18.25
CA ALA A 89 -5.12 -1.29 -17.52
C ALA A 89 -4.34 -0.27 -16.66
N PRO A 90 -4.92 0.20 -15.53
CA PRO A 90 -4.35 1.28 -14.74
C PRO A 90 -3.14 0.85 -13.87
N GLY A 91 -2.65 -0.40 -14.03
CA GLY A 91 -1.48 -0.97 -13.35
C GLY A 91 -1.74 -1.47 -11.91
N ASN A 92 -2.83 -1.02 -11.28
CA ASN A 92 -3.31 -1.49 -9.97
C ASN A 92 -4.80 -1.86 -10.04
N ARG A 93 -5.27 -2.67 -9.09
CA ARG A 93 -6.67 -3.08 -9.05
C ARG A 93 -7.59 -1.88 -8.76
N PRO A 94 -8.68 -1.67 -9.52
CA PRO A 94 -9.66 -0.64 -9.23
C PRO A 94 -10.51 -0.99 -8.00
N GLY A 95 -11.17 0.04 -7.44
CA GLY A 95 -12.09 -0.10 -6.32
C GLY A 95 -11.56 0.48 -5.00
N TRP A 96 -12.49 1.01 -4.20
CA TRP A 96 -12.18 1.57 -2.88
C TRP A 96 -11.80 0.47 -1.90
N HIS A 97 -10.65 0.64 -1.27
CA HIS A 97 -10.14 -0.28 -0.27
C HIS A 97 -9.32 0.44 0.79
N SER A 98 -9.00 -0.30 1.84
CA SER A 98 -8.02 0.08 2.84
C SER A 98 -6.95 -1.01 2.86
N ASP A 99 -5.70 -0.57 2.80
CA ASP A 99 -4.54 -1.44 2.92
C ASP A 99 -4.36 -1.85 4.39
N GLY A 100 -4.00 -3.10 4.66
CA GLY A 100 -3.86 -3.57 6.04
C GLY A 100 -5.19 -3.69 6.79
N PHE A 101 -6.31 -3.86 6.10
CA PHE A 101 -7.62 -4.07 6.73
C PHE A 101 -7.58 -5.21 7.76
N LEU A 102 -7.94 -4.89 9.01
CA LEU A 102 -7.87 -5.78 10.18
C LEU A 102 -6.43 -6.18 10.57
N THR A 103 -5.43 -5.42 10.14
CA THR A 103 -4.02 -5.61 10.51
C THR A 103 -3.38 -4.29 10.94
N GLY A 104 -2.15 -4.38 11.47
CA GLY A 104 -1.34 -3.21 11.80
C GLY A 104 -0.41 -2.77 10.66
N ASP A 105 -0.63 -3.24 9.43
CA ASP A 105 0.30 -2.99 8.32
C ASP A 105 0.39 -1.51 7.99
N LEU A 106 1.61 -1.06 7.72
CA LEU A 106 1.87 0.27 7.19
C LEU A 106 2.24 0.16 5.72
N ASN A 107 1.68 1.04 4.90
CA ASN A 107 1.89 1.05 3.46
C ASN A 107 2.29 2.46 3.03
N TYR A 108 3.43 2.58 2.38
CA TYR A 108 3.95 3.84 1.90
C TYR A 108 3.90 3.82 0.38
N ILE A 109 3.20 4.75 -0.23
CA ILE A 109 2.98 4.76 -1.69
C ILE A 109 3.51 6.04 -2.30
N TRP A 110 4.01 5.91 -3.52
CA TRP A 110 4.53 7.00 -4.34
C TRP A 110 4.20 6.72 -5.81
N ALA A 111 3.90 7.77 -6.58
CA ALA A 111 3.66 7.65 -8.02
C ALA A 111 4.10 8.91 -8.78
N ASP A 112 4.61 8.73 -10.00
CA ASP A 112 5.02 9.82 -10.90
C ASP A 112 3.93 10.26 -11.89
N ARG A 113 2.79 9.57 -11.89
CA ARG A 113 1.60 9.84 -12.71
C ARG A 113 0.38 9.11 -12.16
N ASN A 114 -0.83 9.57 -12.52
CA ASN A 114 -2.12 8.95 -12.17
C ASN A 114 -2.18 8.65 -10.66
N PRO A 115 -2.24 9.72 -9.85
CA PRO A 115 -2.09 9.60 -8.40
C PRO A 115 -3.24 8.80 -7.78
N THR A 116 -2.99 8.30 -6.58
CA THR A 116 -4.02 7.64 -5.76
C THR A 116 -5.10 8.64 -5.35
N GLU A 117 -6.35 8.22 -5.36
CA GLU A 117 -7.47 8.96 -4.80
C GLU A 117 -7.75 8.48 -3.38
N PHE A 118 -8.01 9.42 -2.47
CA PHE A 118 -8.36 9.18 -1.07
C PHE A 118 -9.80 9.61 -0.81
N PHE A 119 -10.52 8.83 0.00
CA PHE A 119 -11.78 9.25 0.59
C PHE A 119 -11.53 9.58 2.06
N ILE A 120 -11.78 10.85 2.41
CA ILE A 120 -11.52 11.38 3.75
C ILE A 120 -12.84 11.90 4.34
N THR A 121 -13.09 11.57 5.60
CA THR A 121 -14.28 12.00 6.33
C THR A 121 -13.93 12.39 7.76
N ASP A 122 -14.62 13.41 8.28
CA ASP A 122 -14.56 13.80 9.70
C ASP A 122 -15.49 12.94 10.57
N ARG A 123 -16.21 11.97 9.97
CA ARG A 123 -17.10 11.04 10.63
C ARG A 123 -16.64 9.60 10.40
N PRO A 124 -15.63 9.12 11.14
CA PRO A 124 -15.16 7.75 11.05
C PRO A 124 -16.30 6.74 11.24
N PHE A 125 -16.30 5.69 10.43
CA PHE A 125 -17.38 4.71 10.41
C PHE A 125 -16.86 3.28 10.58
N LYS A 126 -17.78 2.37 10.90
CA LYS A 126 -17.53 0.93 11.05
C LYS A 126 -17.87 0.21 9.77
N VAL A 127 -17.20 -0.90 9.52
CA VAL A 127 -17.56 -1.85 8.47
C VAL A 127 -17.64 -3.26 9.04
N VAL A 128 -18.25 -4.17 8.29
CA VAL A 128 -18.22 -5.60 8.60
C VAL A 128 -16.79 -6.10 8.48
N GLU A 129 -16.39 -7.01 9.36
CA GLU A 129 -15.10 -7.73 9.27
C GLU A 129 -15.09 -8.78 8.13
N ASP A 130 -15.56 -8.37 6.95
CA ASP A 130 -15.55 -9.15 5.72
C ASP A 130 -14.94 -8.30 4.59
N HIS A 131 -14.04 -8.90 3.82
CA HIS A 131 -13.30 -8.18 2.79
C HIS A 131 -14.19 -7.69 1.65
N LYS A 132 -15.19 -8.47 1.25
CA LYS A 132 -16.06 -8.14 0.11
C LYS A 132 -17.10 -7.11 0.52
N GLU A 133 -17.77 -7.32 1.65
CA GLU A 133 -18.79 -6.41 2.17
C GLU A 133 -18.17 -5.05 2.56
N SER A 134 -16.99 -5.03 3.21
CA SER A 134 -16.33 -3.76 3.55
C SER A 134 -16.02 -2.90 2.33
N MET A 135 -15.60 -3.48 1.20
CA MET A 135 -15.38 -2.72 -0.04
C MET A 135 -16.67 -2.12 -0.60
N GLN A 136 -17.80 -2.83 -0.50
CA GLN A 136 -19.09 -2.28 -0.90
C GLN A 136 -19.49 -1.09 -0.03
N VAL A 137 -19.24 -1.18 1.29
CA VAL A 137 -19.47 -0.05 2.20
C VAL A 137 -18.54 1.12 1.88
N PHE A 138 -17.24 0.89 1.67
CA PHE A 138 -16.32 1.96 1.27
C PHE A 138 -16.74 2.63 -0.03
N HIS A 139 -17.15 1.86 -1.03
CA HIS A 139 -17.67 2.40 -2.28
C HIS A 139 -18.94 3.21 -2.07
N ARG A 140 -19.90 2.69 -1.30
CA ARG A 140 -21.14 3.40 -0.97
C ARG A 140 -20.85 4.72 -0.25
N MET A 141 -19.95 4.71 0.73
CA MET A 141 -19.58 5.92 1.48
C MET A 141 -18.89 6.92 0.55
N ALA A 142 -17.86 6.53 -0.20
CA ALA A 142 -17.17 7.45 -1.10
C ALA A 142 -18.04 8.01 -2.23
N THR A 143 -19.08 7.28 -2.68
CA THR A 143 -20.00 7.72 -3.74
C THR A 143 -21.19 8.54 -3.21
N LEU A 144 -21.72 8.21 -2.03
CA LEU A 144 -22.92 8.87 -1.46
C LEU A 144 -22.59 9.99 -0.47
N ALA A 145 -21.38 10.03 0.10
CA ALA A 145 -21.06 10.90 1.23
C ALA A 145 -20.71 12.35 0.86
N LEU A 146 -20.82 12.78 -0.40
CA LEU A 146 -20.67 14.21 -0.75
C LEU A 146 -21.79 15.12 -0.18
N ALA A 147 -22.66 14.60 0.69
CA ALA A 147 -23.78 15.31 1.30
C ALA A 147 -23.47 15.93 2.68
N SER A 148 -22.30 15.70 3.28
CA SER A 148 -21.96 16.24 4.61
C SER A 148 -20.73 17.16 4.59
N ALA A 149 -20.76 18.21 5.42
CA ALA A 149 -19.67 19.17 5.54
C ALA A 149 -18.44 18.49 6.17
N GLY A 150 -17.47 18.08 5.34
CA GLY A 150 -16.20 17.48 5.76
C GLY A 150 -15.74 16.30 4.88
N ASP A 151 -16.69 15.62 4.24
CA ASP A 151 -16.40 14.51 3.34
C ASP A 151 -15.79 15.01 2.03
N ARG A 152 -14.65 14.43 1.63
CA ARG A 152 -13.97 14.84 0.40
C ARG A 152 -13.23 13.70 -0.29
N LEU A 153 -13.13 13.86 -1.60
CA LEU A 153 -12.22 13.11 -2.44
C LEU A 153 -10.96 13.95 -2.69
N GLU A 154 -9.81 13.41 -2.36
CA GLU A 154 -8.53 14.11 -2.49
C GLU A 154 -7.58 13.27 -3.35
N HIS A 155 -6.91 13.90 -4.31
CA HIS A 155 -5.88 13.23 -5.09
C HIS A 155 -4.52 13.42 -4.43
N ALA A 156 -3.75 12.34 -4.36
CA ALA A 156 -2.35 12.41 -3.98
C ALA A 156 -1.60 13.37 -4.91
N LYS A 157 -0.60 14.08 -4.40
CA LYS A 157 0.32 14.82 -5.25
C LYS A 157 1.27 13.84 -5.92
N VAL A 158 1.53 14.10 -7.18
CA VAL A 158 2.51 13.34 -7.96
C VAL A 158 3.89 13.58 -7.36
N ASN A 159 4.75 12.55 -7.35
CA ASN A 159 6.08 12.58 -6.74
C ASN A 159 6.08 12.81 -5.22
N HIS A 160 4.96 12.64 -4.51
CA HIS A 160 4.93 12.67 -3.05
C HIS A 160 4.83 11.27 -2.46
N LEU A 161 5.47 11.07 -1.30
CA LEU A 161 5.39 9.84 -0.53
C LEU A 161 4.29 9.93 0.52
N TYR A 162 3.32 9.03 0.49
CA TYR A 162 2.22 8.99 1.46
C TYR A 162 2.28 7.73 2.31
N ARG A 163 2.09 7.86 3.64
CA ARG A 163 1.84 6.72 4.53
C ARG A 163 0.34 6.48 4.71
N LEU A 164 -0.02 5.22 4.61
CA LEU A 164 -1.35 4.67 4.79
C LEU A 164 -1.28 3.57 5.85
N ASP A 165 -2.29 3.54 6.71
CA ASP A 165 -2.61 2.41 7.56
C ASP A 165 -4.06 1.99 7.27
N GLN A 166 -4.59 1.05 8.07
CA GLN A 166 -5.93 0.53 7.87
C GLN A 166 -7.04 1.60 7.91
N THR A 167 -6.79 2.79 8.46
CA THR A 167 -7.80 3.86 8.54
C THR A 167 -7.99 4.60 7.22
N VAL A 168 -7.05 4.49 6.28
CA VAL A 168 -7.04 5.28 5.04
C VAL A 168 -7.75 4.54 3.91
N ILE A 169 -8.85 5.11 3.44
CA ILE A 169 -9.61 4.60 2.29
C ILE A 169 -9.08 5.23 1.01
N HIS A 170 -8.72 4.39 0.04
CA HIS A 170 -8.12 4.85 -1.20
C HIS A 170 -8.45 3.94 -2.40
N ARG A 171 -8.17 4.44 -3.60
CA ARG A 171 -8.21 3.70 -4.86
C ARG A 171 -7.22 4.27 -5.87
N VAL A 172 -6.94 3.50 -6.92
CA VAL A 172 -6.33 4.08 -8.13
C VAL A 172 -7.30 5.09 -8.75
N SER A 173 -6.78 6.20 -9.28
CA SER A 173 -7.64 7.18 -9.95
C SER A 173 -8.41 6.54 -11.10
N LEU A 174 -9.64 7.01 -11.33
CA LEU A 174 -10.46 6.57 -12.46
C LEU A 174 -10.08 7.31 -13.75
N ASN A 175 -9.47 8.48 -13.64
CA ASN A 175 -9.03 9.29 -14.77
C ASN A 175 -7.55 9.00 -15.04
N VAL A 176 -7.29 7.88 -15.71
CA VAL A 176 -5.92 7.41 -15.98
C VAL A 176 -5.48 7.90 -17.36
N ASP A 177 -4.47 8.77 -17.36
CA ASP A 177 -3.80 9.17 -18.59
C ASP A 177 -2.88 8.05 -19.07
N SER A 178 -3.02 7.67 -20.33
CA SER A 178 -2.18 6.65 -20.95
C SER A 178 -0.70 7.06 -20.97
N GLY A 179 0.18 6.08 -20.78
CA GLY A 179 1.63 6.28 -20.88
C GLY A 179 2.41 5.58 -19.78
N LYS A 180 3.71 5.88 -19.70
CA LYS A 180 4.59 5.32 -18.68
C LYS A 180 4.20 5.88 -17.30
N ARG A 181 4.02 4.99 -16.32
CA ARG A 181 3.76 5.31 -14.92
C ARG A 181 4.64 4.43 -14.04
N ALA A 182 5.31 5.08 -13.09
CA ALA A 182 5.93 4.44 -11.96
C ALA A 182 5.01 4.49 -10.73
N PHE A 183 4.93 3.37 -10.04
CA PHE A 183 4.29 3.24 -8.74
C PHE A 183 5.20 2.43 -7.83
N VAL A 184 5.59 3.05 -6.72
CA VAL A 184 6.44 2.43 -5.71
C VAL A 184 5.64 2.28 -4.43
N LYS A 185 5.77 1.11 -3.80
CA LYS A 185 5.13 0.83 -2.52
C LYS A 185 6.09 0.12 -1.58
N VAL A 186 6.25 0.65 -0.37
CA VAL A 186 6.94 -0.03 0.73
C VAL A 186 5.91 -0.47 1.76
N SER A 187 5.86 -1.77 2.04
CA SER A 187 4.94 -2.34 3.04
C SER A 187 5.72 -2.82 4.25
N VAL A 188 5.24 -2.50 5.46
CA VAL A 188 5.79 -2.94 6.74
C VAL A 188 4.73 -3.77 7.45
N SER A 189 5.00 -5.06 7.64
CA SER A 189 4.03 -6.02 8.16
C SER A 189 4.65 -6.95 9.19
N ASP A 190 3.83 -7.41 10.14
CA ASP A 190 4.17 -8.48 11.07
C ASP A 190 4.02 -9.89 10.44
N LYS A 191 3.36 -9.98 9.28
CA LYS A 191 3.10 -11.25 8.58
C LYS A 191 3.88 -11.35 7.27
N PRO A 192 4.27 -12.57 6.87
CA PRO A 192 4.92 -12.77 5.59
C PRO A 192 3.92 -12.67 4.42
N TYR A 193 4.32 -12.01 3.33
CA TYR A 193 3.52 -11.95 2.09
C TYR A 193 3.91 -13.12 1.17
N VAL A 194 3.08 -14.16 1.13
CA VAL A 194 3.37 -15.42 0.44
C VAL A 194 2.41 -15.74 -0.70
N GLN A 195 1.76 -14.72 -1.27
CA GLN A 195 0.83 -14.92 -2.38
C GLN A 195 1.59 -15.20 -3.69
N LEU A 196 1.11 -16.19 -4.45
CA LEU A 196 1.59 -16.52 -5.79
C LEU A 196 1.66 -15.26 -6.67
N GLY A 197 2.75 -15.15 -7.43
CA GLY A 197 3.06 -13.98 -8.26
C GLY A 197 3.81 -12.85 -7.55
N ASN A 198 4.06 -12.94 -6.23
CA ASN A 198 5.01 -12.04 -5.56
C ASN A 198 6.44 -12.33 -6.04
N SER A 199 7.27 -11.30 -6.11
CA SER A 199 8.68 -11.40 -6.48
C SER A 199 9.48 -12.14 -5.40
N ILE A 200 10.51 -12.86 -5.84
CA ILE A 200 11.42 -13.62 -4.99
C ILE A 200 12.71 -12.83 -4.82
N ASN A 201 13.16 -12.64 -3.58
CA ASN A 201 14.49 -12.12 -3.31
C ASN A 201 15.46 -13.26 -2.98
N HIS A 202 16.38 -13.55 -3.90
CA HIS A 202 17.37 -14.60 -3.71
C HIS A 202 18.40 -14.29 -2.61
N LEU A 203 18.52 -13.03 -2.18
CA LEU A 203 19.36 -12.62 -1.05
C LEU A 203 18.74 -12.94 0.32
N LEU A 204 17.43 -13.27 0.35
CA LEU A 204 16.70 -13.64 1.56
C LEU A 204 16.17 -15.09 1.45
N PRO A 205 17.05 -16.10 1.42
CA PRO A 205 16.63 -17.49 1.21
C PRO A 205 15.73 -18.05 2.33
N LYS A 206 15.72 -17.41 3.51
CA LYS A 206 14.88 -17.78 4.65
C LYS A 206 13.46 -17.20 4.59
N HIS A 207 13.17 -16.26 3.68
CA HIS A 207 11.81 -15.78 3.48
C HIS A 207 10.95 -16.90 2.85
N PRO A 208 9.74 -17.19 3.38
CA PRO A 208 8.89 -18.23 2.83
C PRO A 208 8.49 -17.91 1.38
N ARG A 209 8.63 -18.90 0.50
CA ARG A 209 8.31 -18.73 -0.92
C ARG A 209 6.81 -18.49 -1.13
N PRO A 210 6.43 -17.74 -2.19
CA PRO A 210 5.05 -17.62 -2.62
C PRO A 210 4.40 -19.00 -2.80
N SER A 211 3.28 -19.24 -2.11
CA SER A 211 2.60 -20.53 -2.07
C SER A 211 1.07 -20.41 -1.99
N LEU A 212 0.53 -19.27 -1.55
CA LEU A 212 -0.91 -19.05 -1.40
C LEU A 212 -1.53 -18.42 -2.64
N ALA A 213 -2.69 -18.91 -3.08
CA ALA A 213 -3.41 -18.28 -4.18
C ALA A 213 -3.87 -16.86 -3.79
N ARG A 214 -3.90 -15.95 -4.77
CA ARG A 214 -4.47 -14.61 -4.57
C ARG A 214 -6.00 -14.71 -4.53
N GLN A 215 -6.60 -14.01 -3.57
CA GLN A 215 -8.06 -13.87 -3.56
C GLN A 215 -8.53 -12.96 -4.68
N ALA A 216 -9.70 -13.28 -5.23
CA ALA A 216 -10.33 -12.51 -6.29
C ALA A 216 -10.86 -11.16 -5.80
N GLU A 217 -10.88 -10.87 -4.50
CA GLU A 217 -11.46 -9.65 -3.95
C GLU A 217 -10.39 -8.67 -3.45
N ARG A 218 -9.45 -9.13 -2.59
CA ARG A 218 -8.38 -8.29 -2.03
C ARG A 218 -7.06 -9.05 -1.87
N ASN A 219 -5.95 -8.37 -2.15
CA ASN A 219 -4.62 -8.86 -1.78
C ASN A 219 -4.34 -8.49 -0.31
N CYS A 220 -4.80 -9.31 0.63
CA CYS A 220 -4.48 -9.18 2.05
C CYS A 220 -3.30 -10.10 2.40
N PRO A 221 -2.35 -9.69 3.27
CA PRO A 221 -1.36 -10.61 3.85
C PRO A 221 -2.05 -11.82 4.47
N GLN A 222 -1.91 -12.97 3.85
CA GLN A 222 -2.32 -14.24 4.42
C GLN A 222 -1.06 -14.84 5.03
N GLY A 223 -0.80 -14.51 6.30
CA GLY A 223 0.17 -15.28 7.07
C GLY A 223 -0.35 -16.72 7.14
N GLY A 224 0.43 -17.69 6.69
CA GLY A 224 0.17 -19.09 7.01
C GLY A 224 0.06 -19.23 8.53
N ALA A 225 -0.94 -20.00 8.98
CA ALA A 225 -1.02 -20.45 10.36
C ALA A 225 0.26 -21.23 10.75
#